data_AF-A0A6M3JQY9-F1
#
_entry.id   AF-A0A6M3JQY9-F1
#
_cell.length_a   1.000
_cell.length_b   1.000
_cell.length_c   1.000
_cell.angle_alpha   90.00
_cell.angle_beta   90.00
_cell.angle_gamma   90.00
#
_symmetry.space_group_name_H-M   'P 1'
#
loop_
_entity.id
_entity.type
_entity.pdbx_description
1 polymer ?
#
loop_
_entity_poly.entity_id
_entity_poly.type
_entity_poly.pdbx_seq_one_letter_code
_entity_poly.pdbx_strand_id
1 'polypeptide(L)'
;MEIKIDLREILTDEFGNIENLAETIKRQIVSNLTNSLAKGIQLKVNDEIAKLIDDQIKKVVECQMPSLFSELIDKEYTIVDDYGCRNRTTTMRNQLIKTLTDQMVYKKTQYSSEKTYFTKNIDAVVAQKMDDFKKQFNLKVDEVFTKEALDYAFRKMQEKLQ
;
A
#
# COMPACT_ATOMS: atom_id res chain seq x y z
N MET A 1 -12.76 63.88 34.70
CA MET A 1 -13.87 63.00 34.33
C MET A 1 -13.72 61.75 35.18
N GLU A 2 -14.45 61.69 36.30
CA GLU A 2 -14.35 60.59 37.26
C GLU A 2 -15.35 59.50 36.87
N ILE A 3 -14.84 58.29 36.57
CA ILE A 3 -15.69 57.13 36.37
C ILE A 3 -15.91 56.50 37.75
N LYS A 4 -17.09 56.71 38.33
CA LYS A 4 -17.55 56.00 39.52
C LYS A 4 -18.24 54.72 39.07
N ILE A 5 -17.59 53.59 39.27
CA ILE A 5 -18.20 52.27 39.04
C ILE A 5 -19.01 51.92 40.29
N ASP A 6 -20.33 51.84 40.15
CA ASP A 6 -21.21 51.45 41.24
C ASP A 6 -21.20 49.92 41.39
N LEU A 7 -20.54 49.43 42.44
CA LEU A 7 -20.33 48.00 42.67
C LEU A 7 -21.61 47.25 43.05
N ARG A 8 -22.71 47.97 43.33
CA ARG A 8 -24.01 47.37 43.70
C ARG A 8 -24.70 46.70 42.53
N GLU A 9 -24.50 47.21 41.32
CA GLU A 9 -25.10 46.68 40.09
C GLU A 9 -24.43 45.36 39.65
N ILE A 10 -23.17 45.14 40.07
CA ILE A 10 -22.39 43.94 39.73
C ILE A 10 -22.60 42.81 40.76
N LEU A 11 -22.97 43.16 42.00
CA LEU A 11 -23.05 42.23 43.15
C LEU A 11 -24.47 41.76 43.51
N THR A 12 -25.47 42.14 42.73
CA THR A 12 -26.85 41.74 42.96
C THR A 12 -27.22 40.57 42.05
N ASP A 13 -27.51 39.41 42.65
CA ASP A 13 -28.04 38.24 41.93
C ASP A 13 -29.55 38.37 41.69
N GLU A 14 -30.13 37.57 40.78
CA GLU A 14 -31.53 37.65 40.32
C GLU A 14 -32.61 37.50 41.42
N PHE A 15 -32.20 37.23 42.67
CA PHE A 15 -33.05 37.12 43.86
C PHE A 15 -32.87 38.25 44.89
N GLY A 16 -32.14 39.32 44.55
CA GLY A 16 -32.09 40.54 45.37
C GLY A 16 -31.21 40.48 46.63
N ASN A 17 -30.34 39.48 46.75
CA ASN A 17 -29.36 39.40 47.84
C ASN A 17 -28.04 40.09 47.44
N ILE A 18 -27.51 40.95 48.32
CA ILE A 18 -26.20 41.58 48.16
C ILE A 18 -25.16 40.56 48.61
N GLU A 19 -24.66 39.74 47.69
CA GLU A 19 -23.55 38.83 47.97
C GLU A 19 -22.27 39.65 48.20
N ASN A 20 -21.50 39.26 49.22
CA ASN A 20 -20.21 39.91 49.49
C ASN A 20 -19.29 39.62 48.30
N LEU A 21 -18.51 40.61 47.81
CA LEU A 21 -17.66 40.47 46.61
C LEU A 21 -16.77 39.20 46.64
N ALA A 22 -16.33 38.79 47.83
CA ALA A 22 -15.59 37.56 48.05
C ALA A 22 -16.38 36.27 47.72
N GLU A 23 -17.69 36.24 47.94
CA GLU A 23 -18.56 35.10 47.61
C GLU A 23 -18.87 35.04 46.12
N THR A 24 -19.15 36.16 45.47
CA THR A 24 -19.36 36.22 44.01
C THR A 24 -18.09 35.81 43.25
N ILE A 25 -16.91 36.26 43.69
CA ILE A 25 -15.62 35.82 43.14
C ILE A 25 -15.41 34.32 43.38
N LYS A 26 -15.70 33.81 44.59
CA LYS A 26 -15.63 32.36 44.86
C LYS A 26 -16.57 31.56 43.96
N ARG A 27 -17.81 31.99 43.77
CA ARG A 27 -18.80 31.32 42.91
C ARG A 27 -18.36 31.33 41.45
N GLN A 28 -17.81 32.45 40.95
CA GLN A 28 -17.26 32.52 39.60
C GLN A 28 -16.03 31.63 39.42
N ILE A 29 -15.11 31.61 40.38
CA ILE A 29 -13.93 30.74 40.35
C ILE A 29 -14.36 29.27 40.39
N VAL A 30 -15.28 28.90 41.29
CA VAL A 30 -15.80 27.53 41.38
C VAL A 30 -16.51 27.15 40.08
N SER A 31 -17.40 28.00 39.55
CA SER A 31 -18.08 27.75 38.28
C SER A 31 -17.10 27.59 37.12
N ASN A 32 -16.08 28.44 37.02
CA ASN A 32 -15.06 28.34 35.98
C ASN A 32 -14.19 27.09 36.13
N LEU A 33 -13.82 26.72 37.35
CA LEU A 33 -13.08 25.48 37.62
C LEU A 33 -13.93 24.25 37.33
N THR A 34 -15.21 24.23 37.72
CA THR A 34 -16.14 23.14 37.44
C THR A 34 -16.39 23.01 35.94
N ASN A 35 -16.59 24.11 35.22
CA ASN A 35 -16.78 24.10 33.77
C ASN A 35 -15.51 23.67 33.02
N SER A 36 -14.33 24.10 33.50
CA SER A 36 -13.04 23.68 32.94
C SER A 36 -12.78 22.20 33.16
N LEU A 37 -13.04 21.70 34.38
CA LEU A 37 -12.93 20.28 34.71
C LEU A 37 -13.93 19.43 33.93
N ALA A 38 -15.19 19.86 33.84
CA ALA A 38 -16.22 19.17 33.07
C ALA A 38 -15.84 19.06 31.60
N LYS A 39 -15.35 20.14 30.97
CA LYS A 39 -14.84 20.12 29.59
C LYS A 39 -13.63 19.21 29.44
N GLY A 40 -12.68 19.26 30.37
CA GLY A 40 -11.49 18.41 30.33
C GLY A 40 -11.81 16.92 30.47
N ILE A 41 -12.75 16.58 31.36
CA ILE A 41 -13.25 15.20 31.53
C ILE A 41 -14.01 14.77 30.27
N GLN A 42 -14.89 15.61 29.74
CA GLN A 42 -15.67 15.30 28.55
C GLN A 42 -14.78 15.05 27.32
N LEU A 43 -13.72 15.85 27.14
CA LEU A 43 -12.75 15.63 26.06
C LEU A 43 -12.02 14.28 26.22
N LYS A 44 -11.53 13.96 27.41
CA LYS A 44 -10.86 12.67 27.67
C LYS A 44 -11.80 11.48 27.48
N VAL A 45 -13.03 11.60 27.96
CA VAL A 45 -14.06 10.56 27.79
C VAL A 45 -14.39 10.39 26.32
N ASN A 46 -14.56 11.48 25.56
CA ASN A 46 -14.81 11.40 24.12
C ASN A 46 -13.63 10.76 23.36
N ASP A 47 -12.39 11.09 23.72
CA ASP A 47 -11.20 10.49 23.11
C ASP A 47 -11.08 8.99 23.41
N GLU A 48 -11.38 8.56 24.64
CA GLU A 48 -11.39 7.14 25.03
C GLU A 48 -12.53 6.38 24.37
N ILE A 49 -13.72 6.98 24.26
CA ILE A 49 -14.85 6.40 23.54
C ILE A 49 -14.52 6.27 22.05
N ALA A 50 -13.93 7.29 21.43
CA ALA A 50 -13.53 7.24 20.03
C ALA A 50 -12.53 6.10 19.76
N LYS A 51 -11.52 5.95 20.63
CA LYS A 51 -10.57 4.83 20.54
C LYS A 51 -11.24 3.47 20.71
N LEU A 52 -12.14 3.34 21.68
CA LEU A 52 -12.89 2.09 21.90
C LEU A 52 -13.76 1.74 20.70
N ILE A 53 -14.43 2.73 20.11
CA ILE A 53 -15.25 2.57 18.91
C ILE A 53 -14.36 2.14 17.73
N ASP A 54 -13.23 2.81 17.50
CA ASP A 54 -12.30 2.46 16.42
C ASP A 54 -11.74 1.05 16.58
N ASP A 55 -11.36 0.64 17.80
CA ASP A 55 -10.86 -0.70 18.08
C ASP A 55 -11.95 -1.77 17.92
N GLN A 56 -13.19 -1.47 18.29
CA GLN A 56 -14.32 -2.37 18.06
C GLN A 56 -14.67 -2.47 16.57
N ILE A 57 -14.69 -1.36 15.84
CA ILE A 57 -14.92 -1.34 14.39
C ILE A 57 -13.83 -2.16 13.69
N LYS A 58 -12.55 -1.95 14.03
CA LYS A 58 -11.45 -2.74 13.45
C LYS A 58 -11.62 -4.24 13.69
N LYS A 59 -11.95 -4.65 14.92
CA LYS A 59 -12.17 -6.07 15.24
C LYS A 59 -13.35 -6.66 14.46
N VAL A 60 -14.47 -5.94 14.38
CA VAL A 60 -15.66 -6.39 13.64
C VAL A 60 -15.35 -6.50 12.15
N VAL A 61 -14.66 -5.50 11.59
CA VAL A 61 -14.20 -5.49 10.20
C VAL A 61 -13.24 -6.65 9.95
N GLU A 62 -12.24 -6.88 10.80
CA GLU A 62 -11.31 -8.00 10.65
C GLU A 62 -12.01 -9.37 10.71
N CYS A 63 -13.04 -9.53 11.54
CA CYS A 63 -13.80 -10.78 11.61
C CYS A 63 -14.77 -10.97 10.43
N GLN A 64 -15.42 -9.92 9.95
CA GLN A 64 -16.47 -10.02 8.93
C GLN A 64 -15.97 -9.81 7.49
N MET A 65 -14.85 -9.12 7.31
CA MET A 65 -14.28 -8.88 5.99
C MET A 65 -13.94 -10.19 5.26
N PRO A 66 -13.33 -11.21 5.88
CA PRO A 66 -13.03 -12.46 5.20
C PRO A 66 -14.28 -13.15 4.63
N SER A 67 -15.40 -13.15 5.37
CA SER A 67 -16.66 -13.75 4.90
C SER A 67 -17.28 -12.92 3.76
N LEU A 68 -17.31 -11.60 3.90
CA LEU A 68 -17.82 -10.71 2.84
C LEU A 68 -16.98 -10.80 1.56
N PHE A 69 -15.65 -10.89 1.69
CA PHE A 69 -14.76 -11.11 0.55
C PHE A 69 -14.99 -12.47 -0.09
N SER A 70 -15.18 -13.54 0.69
CA SER A 70 -15.47 -14.86 0.15
C SER A 70 -16.78 -14.86 -0.65
N GLU A 71 -17.83 -14.25 -0.10
CA GLU A 71 -19.11 -14.10 -0.80
C GLU A 71 -18.97 -13.31 -2.11
N LEU A 72 -18.18 -12.23 -2.09
CA LEU A 72 -17.96 -11.39 -3.28
C LEU A 72 -17.14 -12.10 -4.35
N ILE A 73 -16.16 -12.93 -3.94
CA ILE A 73 -15.32 -13.71 -4.86
C ILE A 73 -16.13 -14.76 -5.61
N ASP A 74 -17.08 -15.40 -4.92
CA ASP A 74 -17.89 -16.50 -5.45
C ASP A 74 -19.19 -16.01 -6.11
N LYS A 75 -19.57 -14.75 -5.93
CA LYS A 75 -20.76 -14.17 -6.56
C LYS A 75 -20.61 -14.11 -8.07
N GLU A 76 -21.60 -14.67 -8.75
CA GLU A 76 -21.69 -14.61 -10.21
C GLU A 76 -22.14 -13.22 -10.67
N TYR A 77 -21.46 -12.70 -11.70
CA TYR A 77 -21.81 -11.45 -12.35
C TYR A 77 -21.58 -11.53 -13.86
N THR A 78 -22.30 -10.72 -14.63
CA THR A 78 -22.08 -10.58 -16.06
C THR A 78 -21.18 -9.37 -16.31
N ILE A 79 -20.03 -9.59 -16.93
CA ILE A 79 -19.19 -8.48 -17.41
C ILE A 79 -19.93 -7.80 -18.55
N VAL A 80 -20.08 -6.49 -18.43
CA VAL A 80 -20.60 -5.62 -19.48
C VAL A 80 -19.38 -4.90 -20.07
N ASP A 81 -19.22 -4.94 -21.38
CA ASP A 81 -18.17 -4.16 -22.05
C ASP A 81 -18.55 -2.68 -22.16
N ASP A 82 -17.62 -1.85 -22.63
CA ASP A 82 -17.83 -0.41 -22.82
C ASP A 82 -18.98 -0.09 -23.81
N TYR A 83 -19.43 -1.07 -24.59
CA TYR A 83 -20.51 -0.97 -25.57
C TYR A 83 -21.81 -1.64 -25.10
N GLY A 84 -21.90 -2.05 -23.84
CA GLY A 84 -23.10 -2.64 -23.26
C GLY A 84 -23.34 -4.12 -23.61
N CYS A 85 -22.41 -4.80 -24.29
CA CYS A 85 -22.53 -6.21 -24.60
C CYS A 85 -22.31 -7.05 -23.33
N ARG A 86 -23.29 -7.89 -23.01
CA ARG A 86 -23.22 -8.80 -21.86
C ARG A 86 -22.47 -10.06 -22.27
N ASN A 87 -21.32 -10.26 -21.65
CA ASN A 87 -20.57 -11.51 -21.78
C ASN A 87 -21.17 -12.61 -20.90
N ARG A 88 -20.61 -13.82 -21.02
CA ARG A 88 -20.97 -14.95 -20.15
C ARG A 88 -20.80 -14.59 -18.67
N THR A 89 -21.70 -15.11 -17.85
CA THR A 89 -21.62 -14.99 -16.39
C THR A 89 -20.28 -15.58 -15.91
N THR A 90 -19.60 -14.85 -15.04
CA THR A 90 -18.33 -15.25 -14.45
C THR A 90 -18.29 -14.87 -12.97
N THR A 91 -17.36 -15.45 -12.23
CA THR A 91 -17.01 -15.05 -10.86
C THR A 91 -15.75 -14.20 -10.87
N MET A 92 -15.50 -13.46 -9.78
CA MET A 92 -14.31 -12.61 -9.67
C MET A 92 -13.04 -13.46 -9.69
N ARG A 93 -13.08 -14.63 -9.03
CA ARG A 93 -11.99 -15.62 -9.06
C ARG A 93 -11.65 -16.01 -10.50
N ASN A 94 -12.64 -16.39 -11.30
CA ASN A 94 -12.41 -16.86 -12.66
C ASN A 94 -11.85 -15.75 -13.56
N GLN A 95 -12.30 -14.50 -13.37
CA GLN A 95 -11.79 -13.37 -14.13
C GLN A 95 -10.34 -13.03 -13.74
N LEU A 96 -9.99 -13.12 -12.46
CA LEU A 96 -8.61 -12.95 -11.99
C LEU A 96 -7.70 -14.04 -12.55
N ILE A 97 -8.12 -15.31 -12.48
CA ILE A 97 -7.38 -16.44 -13.05
C ILE A 97 -7.17 -16.22 -14.55
N LYS A 98 -8.22 -15.83 -15.28
CA LYS A 98 -8.11 -15.57 -16.72
C LYS A 98 -7.11 -14.45 -17.02
N THR A 99 -7.20 -13.33 -16.30
CA THR A 99 -6.30 -12.19 -16.49
C THR A 99 -4.84 -12.56 -16.17
N LEU A 100 -4.61 -13.29 -15.08
CA LEU A 100 -3.29 -13.80 -14.73
C LEU A 100 -2.76 -14.76 -15.78
N THR A 101 -3.60 -15.71 -16.23
CA THR A 101 -3.24 -16.67 -17.27
C THR A 101 -2.83 -15.93 -18.55
N ASP A 102 -3.61 -14.96 -19.00
CA ASP A 102 -3.32 -14.17 -20.20
C ASP A 102 -2.01 -13.37 -20.07
N GLN A 103 -1.68 -12.88 -18.88
CA GLN A 103 -0.43 -12.16 -18.61
C GLN A 103 0.80 -13.08 -18.50
N MET A 104 0.61 -14.35 -18.12
CA MET A 104 1.66 -15.36 -17.96
C MET A 104 1.95 -16.16 -19.23
N VAL A 105 1.34 -15.85 -20.37
CA VAL A 105 1.69 -16.48 -21.66
C VAL A 105 2.87 -15.75 -22.30
N TYR A 106 3.88 -16.52 -22.75
CA TYR A 106 4.94 -15.99 -23.60
C TYR A 106 4.36 -15.67 -24.99
N LYS A 107 4.47 -14.41 -25.41
CA LYS A 107 4.07 -13.99 -26.76
C LYS A 107 5.19 -13.19 -27.41
N LYS A 108 5.77 -13.74 -28.47
CA LYS A 108 6.81 -13.06 -29.25
C LYS A 108 6.16 -11.99 -30.15
N THR A 109 6.04 -10.77 -29.64
CA THR A 109 5.54 -9.62 -30.38
C THR A 109 6.70 -8.84 -31.01
N GLN A 110 6.40 -8.11 -32.10
CA GLN A 110 7.39 -7.26 -32.77
C GLN A 110 7.69 -5.99 -31.96
N TYR A 111 6.71 -5.48 -31.20
CA TYR A 111 6.84 -4.24 -30.43
C TYR A 111 6.99 -4.50 -28.92
N SER A 112 7.90 -3.76 -28.28
CA SER A 112 8.19 -3.85 -26.84
C SER A 112 7.02 -3.38 -25.95
N SER A 113 6.15 -2.51 -26.47
CA SER A 113 4.93 -2.03 -25.81
C SER A 113 3.87 -3.14 -25.65
N GLU A 114 3.86 -4.12 -26.53
CA GLU A 114 2.89 -5.22 -26.53
C GLU A 114 3.37 -6.43 -25.71
N LYS A 115 4.64 -6.43 -25.28
CA LYS A 115 5.21 -7.52 -24.50
C LYS A 115 4.70 -7.48 -23.07
N THR A 116 4.13 -8.59 -22.62
CA THR A 116 3.79 -8.83 -21.21
C THR A 116 5.06 -8.81 -20.34
N TYR A 117 4.90 -8.49 -19.06
CA TYR A 117 6.01 -8.52 -18.10
C TYR A 117 6.67 -9.90 -18.05
N PHE A 118 5.88 -10.97 -18.14
CA PHE A 118 6.36 -12.34 -18.23
C PHE A 118 7.27 -12.58 -19.45
N THR A 119 6.84 -12.14 -20.64
CA THR A 119 7.63 -12.27 -21.88
C THR A 119 8.97 -11.53 -21.75
N LYS A 120 8.97 -10.33 -21.17
CA LYS A 120 10.21 -9.55 -20.94
C LYS A 120 11.18 -10.27 -20.02
N ASN A 121 10.69 -10.89 -18.94
CA ASN A 121 11.52 -11.65 -18.02
C ASN A 121 12.11 -12.90 -18.66
N ILE A 122 11.31 -13.64 -19.45
CA ILE A 122 11.82 -14.78 -20.21
C ILE A 122 12.91 -14.34 -21.19
N ASP A 123 12.65 -13.30 -21.98
CA ASP A 123 13.62 -12.78 -22.95
C ASP A 123 14.94 -12.38 -22.24
N ALA A 124 14.86 -11.76 -21.06
CA ALA A 124 16.03 -11.40 -20.26
C ALA A 124 16.82 -12.62 -19.75
N VAL A 125 16.12 -13.65 -19.24
CA VAL A 125 16.76 -14.89 -18.79
C VAL A 125 17.43 -15.61 -19.95
N VAL A 126 16.76 -15.69 -21.10
CA VAL A 126 17.31 -16.31 -22.31
C VAL A 126 18.54 -15.54 -22.80
N ALA A 127 18.51 -14.21 -22.82
CA ALA A 127 19.65 -13.37 -23.19
C ALA A 127 20.85 -13.63 -22.27
N GLN A 128 20.63 -13.65 -20.95
CA GLN A 128 21.69 -13.94 -19.98
C GLN A 128 22.31 -15.31 -20.20
N LYS A 129 21.49 -16.35 -20.42
CA LYS A 129 21.99 -17.71 -20.69
C LYS A 129 22.74 -17.80 -22.01
N MET A 130 22.35 -17.04 -23.03
CA MET A 130 23.08 -16.99 -24.30
C MET A 130 24.43 -16.28 -24.17
N ASP A 131 24.52 -15.23 -23.37
CA ASP A 131 25.80 -14.57 -23.10
C ASP A 131 26.76 -15.49 -22.33
N ASP A 132 26.24 -16.21 -21.34
CA ASP A 132 27.01 -17.22 -20.61
C ASP A 132 27.48 -18.35 -21.54
N PHE A 133 26.59 -18.85 -22.41
CA PHE A 133 26.93 -19.85 -23.41
C PHE A 133 28.01 -19.35 -24.37
N LYS A 134 27.89 -18.11 -24.88
CA LYS A 134 28.86 -17.52 -25.80
C LYS A 134 30.25 -17.43 -25.17
N LYS A 135 30.35 -17.06 -23.89
CA LYS A 135 31.62 -17.03 -23.16
C LYS A 135 32.23 -18.44 -23.06
N GLN A 136 31.45 -19.42 -22.64
CA GLN A 136 31.93 -20.80 -22.52
C GLN A 136 32.30 -21.43 -23.87
N PHE A 137 31.53 -21.11 -24.91
CA PHE A 137 31.78 -21.56 -26.26
C PHE A 137 33.09 -20.99 -26.80
N ASN A 138 33.30 -19.67 -26.67
CA ASN A 138 34.54 -19.04 -27.12
C ASN A 138 35.76 -19.61 -26.38
N LEU A 139 35.67 -19.83 -25.07
CA LEU A 139 36.77 -20.47 -24.31
C LEU A 139 37.13 -21.86 -24.87
N LYS A 140 36.13 -22.69 -25.16
CA LYS A 140 36.38 -24.02 -25.75
C LYS A 140 36.94 -23.94 -27.15
N VAL A 141 36.46 -23.00 -27.97
CA VAL A 141 36.98 -22.80 -29.33
C VAL A 141 38.43 -22.33 -29.28
N ASP A 142 38.76 -21.40 -28.40
CA ASP A 142 40.13 -20.90 -28.24
C ASP A 142 41.08 -21.99 -27.72
N GLU A 143 40.65 -22.82 -26.76
CA GLU A 143 41.42 -23.97 -26.26
C GLU A 143 41.69 -25.01 -27.36
N VAL A 144 40.67 -25.34 -28.16
CA VAL A 144 40.81 -26.30 -29.26
C VAL A 144 41.70 -25.71 -30.36
N PHE A 145 41.47 -24.45 -30.74
CA PHE A 145 42.23 -23.77 -31.78
C PHE A 145 43.70 -23.60 -31.40
N THR A 146 44.00 -23.20 -30.16
CA THR A 146 45.39 -23.08 -29.69
C THR A 146 46.10 -24.43 -29.66
N LYS A 147 45.40 -25.50 -29.24
CA LYS A 147 45.95 -26.86 -29.28
C LYS A 147 46.24 -27.31 -30.71
N GLU A 148 45.29 -27.14 -31.62
CA GLU A 148 45.49 -27.50 -33.03
C GLU A 148 46.58 -26.67 -33.72
N ALA A 149 46.67 -25.37 -33.39
CA ALA A 149 47.72 -24.49 -33.90
C ALA A 149 49.12 -24.90 -33.39
N LEU A 150 49.23 -25.28 -32.11
CA LEU A 150 50.48 -25.79 -31.53
C LEU A 150 50.85 -27.15 -32.13
N ASP A 151 49.92 -28.09 -32.24
CA ASP A 151 50.16 -29.40 -32.84
C ASP A 151 50.62 -29.26 -34.30
N TYR A 152 50.01 -28.34 -35.06
CA TYR A 152 50.43 -28.01 -36.42
C TYR A 152 51.84 -27.40 -36.47
N ALA A 153 52.15 -26.46 -35.57
CA ALA A 153 53.47 -25.84 -35.47
C ALA A 153 54.56 -26.86 -35.09
N PHE A 154 54.27 -27.76 -34.14
CA PHE A 154 55.15 -28.87 -33.77
C PHE A 154 55.41 -29.80 -34.95
N ARG A 155 54.36 -30.20 -35.68
CA ARG A 155 54.51 -31.04 -36.87
C ARG A 155 55.37 -30.37 -37.95
N LYS A 156 55.15 -29.07 -38.21
CA LYS A 156 55.94 -28.31 -39.19
C LYS A 156 57.39 -28.09 -38.75
N MET A 157 57.66 -28.00 -37.45
CA MET A 157 59.05 -27.97 -36.95
C MET A 157 59.73 -29.32 -37.08
N GLN A 158 59.05 -30.43 -36.78
CA GLN A 158 59.59 -31.77 -37.00
C GLN A 158 59.91 -32.02 -38.48
N GLU A 159 59.02 -31.62 -39.40
CA GLU A 159 59.25 -31.73 -40.85
C GLU A 159 60.45 -30.90 -41.34
N LYS A 160 60.86 -29.84 -40.64
CA LYS A 160 62.02 -29.00 -41.01
C LYS A 160 63.33 -29.43 -40.36
N LEU A 161 63.28 -30.29 -39.34
CA LEU A 161 64.44 -30.76 -38.58
C LEU A 161 64.98 -32.10 -39.08
N GLN A 162 64.20 -32.81 -39.91
CA GLN A 162 64.65 -33.95 -40.72
C GLN A 162 65.08 -33.48 -42.10
#